data_AF-A0AAV7QPV6-F1
#
_entry.id   AF-A0AAV7QPV6-F1
#
_cell.length_a   1.000
_cell.length_b   1.000
_cell.length_c   1.000
_cell.angle_alpha   90.00
_cell.angle_beta   90.00
_cell.angle_gamma   90.00
#
_symmetry.space_group_name_H-M   'P 1'
#
loop_
_entity.id
_entity.type
_entity.pdbx_description
1 polymer ?
#
loop_
_entity_poly.entity_id
_entity_poly.type
_entity_poly.pdbx_seq_one_letter_code
_entity_poly.pdbx_strand_id
1 'polypeptide(L)'
;MPLASMAPLTFPQSSEAIETIVERIQPSPQSRAIPQDSLTLVNARDKLEQSTRKMFEVILSKIKDLKAKPAQEMEALHNHLAKIKEVMGKVPSRLKEAEDRISNLKYKVETMQWEVTQLKKSERLLEDKLHDLENYNRCSNLRIVGVPEEVEGKKMPDWVDTQLKKAIPELTCSMPSKF
;
A
#
# COMPACT_ATOMS: atom_id res chain seq x y z
N MET A 1 116.97 0.83 -42.50
CA MET A 1 117.73 -0.26 -43.14
C MET A 1 118.50 -0.99 -42.03
N PRO A 2 118.65 -2.34 -42.01
CA PRO A 2 118.82 -3.28 -43.14
C PRO A 2 117.68 -4.33 -43.24
N LEU A 3 117.31 -4.89 -44.40
CA LEU A 3 117.99 -5.76 -45.38
C LEU A 3 118.09 -7.24 -44.95
N ALA A 4 117.23 -8.03 -45.61
CA ALA A 4 117.38 -9.40 -46.12
C ALA A 4 117.73 -10.57 -45.17
N SER A 5 116.87 -11.59 -45.20
CA SER A 5 117.33 -12.97 -45.37
C SER A 5 116.31 -13.75 -46.19
N MET A 6 116.76 -14.25 -47.34
CA MET A 6 116.03 -15.14 -48.24
C MET A 6 116.42 -16.60 -48.01
N ALA A 7 115.45 -17.47 -48.36
CA ALA A 7 115.54 -18.87 -48.82
C ALA A 7 115.33 -20.00 -47.78
N PRO A 8 114.82 -21.20 -48.18
CA PRO A 8 114.35 -21.63 -49.50
C PRO A 8 112.91 -22.19 -49.54
N LEU A 9 112.36 -22.29 -50.76
CA LEU A 9 111.22 -23.12 -51.13
C LEU A 9 111.63 -24.60 -51.12
N THR A 10 110.88 -25.45 -50.41
CA THR A 10 110.92 -26.92 -50.54
C THR A 10 109.50 -27.44 -50.82
N PHE A 11 109.35 -28.23 -51.87
CA PHE A 11 108.14 -28.96 -52.26
C PHE A 11 108.59 -30.31 -52.84
N PRO A 12 107.75 -31.36 -52.89
CA PRO A 12 107.08 -32.09 -51.81
C PRO A 12 107.66 -33.54 -51.69
N GLN A 13 107.34 -34.29 -50.63
CA GLN A 13 107.32 -35.76 -50.72
C GLN A 13 105.93 -36.30 -50.41
N SER A 14 105.40 -36.96 -51.43
CA SER A 14 104.05 -37.45 -51.62
C SER A 14 103.72 -38.65 -50.74
N SER A 15 103.45 -38.44 -49.45
CA SER A 15 102.83 -39.48 -48.61
C SER A 15 101.63 -38.99 -47.79
N GLU A 16 101.27 -37.71 -47.85
CA GLU A 16 100.11 -37.13 -47.14
C GLU A 16 98.75 -37.36 -47.83
N ALA A 17 98.67 -38.18 -48.88
CA ALA A 17 97.44 -38.35 -49.65
C ALA A 17 96.51 -39.49 -49.16
N ILE A 18 96.90 -40.29 -48.16
CA ILE A 18 96.11 -41.46 -47.73
C ILE A 18 95.32 -41.21 -46.42
N GLU A 19 95.67 -40.21 -45.61
CA GLU A 19 94.93 -39.91 -44.36
C GLU A 19 93.67 -39.03 -44.55
N THR A 20 93.35 -38.58 -45.76
CA THR A 20 92.31 -37.53 -45.94
C THR A 20 90.94 -38.04 -46.43
N ILE A 21 90.74 -39.35 -46.67
CA ILE A 21 89.51 -39.84 -47.34
C ILE A 21 88.56 -40.67 -46.44
N VAL A 22 88.97 -41.14 -45.26
CA VAL A 22 88.12 -42.04 -44.45
C VAL A 22 87.22 -41.33 -43.41
N GLU A 23 87.41 -40.04 -43.11
CA GLU A 23 86.67 -39.38 -42.02
C GLU A 23 85.58 -38.36 -42.44
N ARG A 24 85.22 -38.29 -43.72
CA ARG A 24 84.17 -37.38 -44.22
C ARG A 24 82.98 -38.14 -44.82
N ILE A 25 81.99 -38.47 -43.98
CA ILE A 25 80.52 -38.51 -44.24
C ILE A 25 79.83 -38.54 -42.84
N GLN A 26 79.62 -37.37 -42.21
CA GLN A 26 78.33 -36.66 -41.96
C GLN A 26 77.54 -37.09 -40.68
N PRO A 27 76.62 -36.28 -40.10
CA PRO A 27 76.46 -34.81 -40.03
C PRO A 27 76.15 -34.27 -38.59
N SER A 28 76.13 -32.94 -38.42
CA SER A 28 75.54 -32.20 -37.27
C SER A 28 74.10 -31.76 -37.63
N PRO A 29 73.08 -31.63 -36.71
CA PRO A 29 72.94 -30.41 -35.89
C PRO A 29 72.17 -30.53 -34.53
N GLN A 30 72.50 -29.61 -33.62
CA GLN A 30 71.63 -28.95 -32.61
C GLN A 30 70.56 -29.78 -31.84
N SER A 31 70.77 -29.97 -30.53
CA SER A 31 69.66 -30.02 -29.57
C SER A 31 70.01 -29.42 -28.21
N ARG A 32 69.24 -28.37 -27.89
CA ARG A 32 68.97 -27.70 -26.61
C ARG A 32 69.59 -28.27 -25.32
N ALA A 33 70.13 -27.34 -24.52
CA ALA A 33 70.25 -27.49 -23.08
C ALA A 33 68.92 -27.97 -22.45
N ILE A 34 68.97 -29.04 -21.67
CA ILE A 34 67.90 -29.43 -20.74
C ILE A 34 68.53 -29.66 -19.36
N PRO A 35 68.40 -28.70 -18.43
CA PRO A 35 68.41 -29.02 -17.01
C PRO A 35 66.96 -29.28 -16.59
N GLN A 36 66.58 -30.55 -16.41
CA GLN A 36 65.35 -30.92 -15.70
C GLN A 36 65.67 -30.94 -14.20
N ASP A 37 65.60 -29.77 -13.57
CA ASP A 37 65.76 -29.62 -12.13
C ASP A 37 64.49 -30.12 -11.42
N SER A 38 64.58 -31.27 -10.76
CA SER A 38 63.48 -31.99 -10.12
C SER A 38 62.67 -31.13 -9.14
N LEU A 39 63.32 -30.14 -8.52
CA LEU A 39 62.70 -29.18 -7.60
C LEU A 39 61.68 -28.25 -8.28
N THR A 40 61.90 -27.89 -9.55
CA THR A 40 60.97 -27.02 -10.30
C THR A 40 59.67 -27.74 -10.68
N LEU A 41 59.76 -29.02 -11.01
CA LEU A 41 58.60 -29.88 -11.30
C LEU A 41 57.78 -30.21 -10.05
N VAL A 42 58.44 -30.46 -8.91
CA VAL A 42 57.77 -30.68 -7.61
C VAL A 42 56.99 -29.44 -7.20
N ASN A 43 57.59 -28.25 -7.30
CA ASN A 43 56.91 -26.99 -6.99
C ASN A 43 55.70 -26.71 -7.92
N ALA A 44 55.78 -27.08 -9.20
CA ALA A 44 54.66 -26.95 -10.14
C ALA A 44 53.52 -27.92 -9.82
N ARG A 45 53.86 -29.16 -9.43
CA ARG A 45 52.91 -30.17 -8.96
C ARG A 45 52.19 -29.73 -7.69
N ASP A 46 52.92 -29.24 -6.69
CA ASP A 46 52.33 -28.77 -5.42
C ASP A 46 51.38 -27.59 -5.64
N LYS A 47 51.73 -26.68 -6.55
CA LYS A 47 50.84 -25.58 -6.98
C LYS A 47 49.57 -26.09 -7.66
N LEU A 48 49.67 -27.10 -8.52
CA LEU A 48 48.53 -27.72 -9.18
C LEU A 48 47.63 -28.47 -8.17
N GLU A 49 48.22 -29.21 -7.23
CA GLU A 49 47.48 -29.90 -6.17
C GLU A 49 46.79 -28.88 -5.25
N GLN A 50 47.46 -27.80 -4.88
CA GLN A 50 46.86 -26.73 -4.07
C GLN A 50 45.75 -25.99 -4.82
N SER A 51 45.91 -25.74 -6.13
CA SER A 51 44.87 -25.16 -6.98
C SER A 51 43.64 -26.08 -7.09
N THR A 52 43.88 -27.37 -7.32
CA THR A 52 42.83 -28.40 -7.38
C THR A 52 42.05 -28.47 -6.07
N ARG A 53 42.75 -28.50 -4.92
CA ARG A 53 42.11 -28.46 -3.59
C ARG A 53 41.26 -27.20 -3.38
N LYS A 54 41.78 -26.03 -3.75
CA LYS A 54 41.05 -24.75 -3.68
C LYS A 54 39.77 -24.80 -4.54
N MET A 55 39.85 -25.33 -5.76
CA MET A 55 38.67 -25.49 -6.62
C MET A 55 37.64 -26.44 -6.03
N PHE A 56 38.06 -27.58 -5.47
CA PHE A 56 37.16 -28.51 -4.80
C PHE A 56 36.45 -27.89 -3.60
N GLU A 57 37.14 -27.12 -2.76
CA GLU A 57 36.52 -26.39 -1.64
C GLU A 57 35.47 -25.37 -2.11
N VAL A 58 35.75 -24.64 -3.19
CA VAL A 58 34.79 -23.70 -3.79
C VAL A 58 33.57 -24.44 -4.36
N ILE A 59 33.75 -25.58 -5.00
CA ILE A 59 32.64 -26.40 -5.52
C ILE A 59 31.79 -26.95 -4.36
N LEU A 60 32.42 -27.49 -3.31
CA LEU A 60 31.72 -28.02 -2.15
C LEU A 60 30.94 -26.94 -1.40
N SER A 61 31.51 -25.74 -1.24
CA SER A 61 30.78 -24.62 -0.64
C SER A 61 29.60 -24.20 -1.50
N LYS A 62 29.76 -24.14 -2.82
CA LYS A 62 28.66 -23.80 -3.72
C LYS A 62 27.54 -24.84 -3.73
N ILE A 63 27.88 -26.14 -3.66
CA ILE A 63 26.89 -27.22 -3.54
C ILE A 63 26.11 -27.09 -2.23
N LYS A 64 26.78 -26.78 -1.11
CA LYS A 64 26.12 -26.52 0.17
C LYS A 64 25.16 -25.34 0.08
N ASP A 65 25.59 -24.22 -0.51
CA ASP A 65 24.76 -23.03 -0.71
C ASP A 65 23.56 -23.31 -1.62
N LEU A 66 23.77 -24.02 -2.73
CA LEU A 66 22.72 -24.40 -3.68
C LEU A 66 21.67 -25.32 -3.04
N LYS A 67 22.06 -26.10 -2.03
CA LYS A 67 21.11 -26.91 -1.25
C LYS A 67 20.39 -26.09 -0.18
N ALA A 68 21.11 -25.21 0.52
CA ALA A 68 20.57 -24.46 1.65
C ALA A 68 19.62 -23.33 1.22
N LYS A 69 19.96 -22.56 0.18
CA LYS A 69 19.17 -21.40 -0.27
C LYS A 69 17.75 -21.76 -0.69
N PRO A 70 17.51 -22.76 -1.57
CA PRO A 70 16.16 -23.13 -1.95
C PRO A 70 15.34 -23.68 -0.78
N ALA A 71 15.98 -24.40 0.15
CA ALA A 71 15.30 -24.89 1.35
C ALA A 71 14.84 -23.74 2.25
N GLN A 72 15.69 -22.73 2.45
CA GLN A 72 15.36 -21.52 3.20
C GLN A 72 14.25 -20.70 2.53
N GLU A 73 14.33 -20.50 1.21
CA GLU A 73 13.30 -19.80 0.44
C GLU A 73 11.96 -20.54 0.47
N MET A 74 11.99 -21.88 0.35
CA MET A 74 10.79 -22.71 0.43
C MET A 74 10.14 -22.68 1.81
N GLU A 75 10.94 -22.66 2.88
CA GLU A 75 10.44 -22.48 4.25
C GLU A 75 9.83 -21.08 4.44
N ALA A 76 10.48 -20.03 3.92
CA ALA A 76 9.95 -18.68 3.95
C ALA A 76 8.60 -18.57 3.20
N LEU A 77 8.50 -19.21 2.04
CA LEU A 77 7.26 -19.28 1.26
C LEU A 77 6.14 -20.02 2.00
N HIS A 78 6.44 -21.15 2.65
CA HIS A 78 5.45 -21.85 3.48
C HIS A 78 4.94 -20.97 4.62
N ASN A 79 5.84 -20.26 5.30
CA ASN A 79 5.48 -19.35 6.37
C ASN A 79 4.61 -18.18 5.87
N HIS A 80 4.92 -17.63 4.69
CA HIS A 80 4.09 -16.58 4.07
C HIS A 80 2.71 -17.11 3.66
N LEU A 81 2.65 -18.30 3.05
CA LEU A 81 1.40 -18.94 2.67
C LEU A 81 0.51 -19.24 3.89
N ALA A 82 1.10 -19.71 4.98
CA ALA A 82 0.40 -19.97 6.23
C ALA A 82 -0.22 -18.68 6.80
N LYS A 83 0.54 -17.58 6.82
CA LYS A 83 0.05 -16.25 7.24
C LYS A 83 -1.08 -15.75 6.34
N ILE A 84 -0.94 -15.88 5.02
CA ILE A 84 -2.00 -15.49 4.07
C ILE A 84 -3.27 -16.30 4.33
N LYS A 85 -3.14 -17.62 4.52
CA LYS A 85 -4.27 -18.51 4.80
C LYS A 85 -4.96 -18.12 6.12
N GLU A 86 -4.19 -17.79 7.15
CA GLU A 86 -4.74 -17.31 8.42
C GLU A 86 -5.54 -16.01 8.25
N VAL A 87 -4.96 -15.03 7.56
CA VAL A 87 -5.63 -13.76 7.29
C VAL A 87 -6.89 -13.96 6.44
N MET A 88 -6.78 -14.72 5.34
CA MET A 88 -7.93 -15.07 4.49
C MET A 88 -9.00 -15.84 5.26
N GLY A 89 -8.65 -16.67 6.24
CA GLY A 89 -9.62 -17.36 7.09
C GLY A 89 -10.40 -16.40 8.02
N LYS A 90 -9.77 -15.31 8.48
CA LYS A 90 -10.40 -14.33 9.37
C LYS A 90 -11.28 -13.31 8.63
N VAL A 91 -10.95 -12.97 7.39
CA VAL A 91 -11.69 -11.96 6.60
C VAL A 91 -13.18 -12.27 6.47
N PRO A 92 -13.63 -13.48 6.10
CA PRO A 92 -15.06 -13.80 5.98
C PRO A 92 -15.83 -13.60 7.28
N SER A 93 -15.24 -13.95 8.43
CA SER A 93 -15.89 -13.79 9.73
C SER A 93 -16.10 -12.32 10.08
N ARG A 94 -15.07 -11.48 9.87
CA ARG A 94 -15.14 -10.03 10.09
C ARG A 94 -16.09 -9.34 9.12
N LEU A 95 -16.13 -9.81 7.87
CA LEU A 95 -17.04 -9.30 6.86
C LEU A 95 -18.49 -9.61 7.25
N LYS A 96 -18.77 -10.86 7.63
CA LYS A 96 -20.10 -11.27 8.10
C LYS A 96 -20.56 -10.46 9.31
N GLU A 97 -19.70 -10.28 10.31
CA GLU A 97 -20.02 -9.45 11.48
C GLU A 97 -20.35 -8.00 11.08
N ALA A 98 -19.59 -7.43 10.14
CA ALA A 98 -19.85 -6.10 9.62
C ALA A 98 -21.19 -6.04 8.86
N GLU A 99 -21.49 -7.04 8.02
CA GLU A 99 -22.75 -7.17 7.28
C GLU A 99 -23.96 -7.30 8.21
N ASP A 100 -23.86 -8.13 9.25
CA ASP A 100 -24.91 -8.32 10.25
C ASP A 100 -25.15 -7.02 11.02
N ARG A 101 -24.07 -6.32 11.41
CA ARG A 101 -24.16 -5.02 12.08
C ARG A 101 -24.80 -3.96 11.18
N ILE A 102 -24.42 -3.90 9.90
CA ILE A 102 -25.01 -2.98 8.92
C ILE A 102 -26.50 -3.28 8.74
N SER A 103 -26.88 -4.55 8.64
CA SER A 103 -28.27 -4.97 8.47
C SER A 103 -29.13 -4.57 9.67
N ASN A 104 -28.64 -4.79 10.89
CA ASN A 104 -29.33 -4.36 12.11
C ASN A 104 -29.44 -2.82 12.20
N LEU A 105 -28.38 -2.10 11.86
CA LEU A 105 -28.41 -0.63 11.84
C LEU A 105 -29.41 -0.11 10.81
N LYS A 106 -29.44 -0.72 9.61
CA LYS A 106 -30.40 -0.36 8.57
C LYS A 106 -31.83 -0.52 9.07
N TYR A 107 -32.15 -1.67 9.67
CA TYR A 107 -33.47 -1.91 10.24
C TYR A 107 -33.85 -0.85 11.29
N LYS A 108 -32.95 -0.57 12.24
CA LYS A 108 -33.19 0.44 13.28
C LYS A 108 -33.43 1.84 12.71
N VAL A 109 -32.65 2.24 11.71
CA VAL A 109 -32.83 3.54 11.04
C VAL A 109 -34.19 3.61 10.36
N GLU A 110 -34.60 2.54 9.69
CA GLU A 110 -35.90 2.46 9.01
C GLU A 110 -37.06 2.55 10.02
N THR A 111 -36.96 1.83 11.15
CA THR A 111 -37.92 1.93 12.26
C THR A 111 -37.98 3.34 12.84
N MET A 112 -36.83 3.96 13.13
CA MET A 112 -36.78 5.33 13.66
C MET A 112 -37.38 6.34 12.68
N GLN A 113 -37.11 6.21 11.38
CA GLN A 113 -37.69 7.07 10.36
C GLN A 113 -39.22 6.93 10.29
N TRP A 114 -39.71 5.69 10.39
CA TRP A 114 -41.14 5.41 10.46
C TRP A 114 -41.77 6.04 11.71
N GLU A 115 -41.18 5.85 12.89
CA GLU A 115 -41.66 6.43 14.15
C GLU A 115 -41.71 7.96 14.09
N VAL A 116 -40.63 8.60 13.63
CA VAL A 116 -40.57 10.06 13.45
C VAL A 116 -41.67 10.54 12.50
N THR A 117 -41.95 9.78 11.44
CA THR A 117 -43.02 10.11 10.49
C THR A 117 -44.40 10.02 11.16
N GLN A 118 -44.64 9.00 11.99
CA GLN A 118 -45.90 8.88 12.73
C GLN A 118 -46.05 9.99 13.77
N LEU A 119 -44.98 10.30 14.51
CA LEU A 119 -44.97 11.37 15.50
C LEU A 119 -45.28 12.73 14.86
N LYS A 120 -44.64 13.06 13.74
CA LYS A 120 -44.93 14.30 12.98
C LYS A 120 -46.38 14.38 12.48
N LYS A 121 -46.97 13.25 12.11
CA LYS A 121 -48.40 13.21 11.73
C LYS A 121 -49.30 13.46 12.94
N SER A 122 -49.00 12.85 14.08
CA SER A 122 -49.77 13.07 15.30
C SER A 122 -49.64 14.49 15.83
N GLU A 123 -48.44 15.07 15.75
CA GLU A 123 -48.15 16.45 16.13
C GLU A 123 -49.03 17.41 15.32
N ARG A 124 -48.97 17.33 13.99
CA ARG A 124 -49.81 18.16 13.10
C ARG A 124 -51.30 17.99 13.38
N LEU A 125 -51.76 16.75 13.55
CA LEU A 125 -53.17 16.48 13.86
C LEU A 125 -53.59 17.13 15.19
N LEU A 126 -52.70 17.17 16.18
CA LEU A 126 -52.96 17.75 17.48
C LEU A 126 -52.91 19.28 17.43
N GLU A 127 -51.98 19.84 16.66
CA GLU A 127 -51.90 21.28 16.37
C GLU A 127 -53.18 21.78 15.67
N ASP A 128 -53.62 21.08 14.63
CA ASP A 128 -54.85 21.43 13.90
C ASP A 128 -56.07 21.40 14.84
N LYS A 129 -56.19 20.35 15.67
CA LYS A 129 -57.27 20.26 16.67
C LYS A 129 -57.21 21.37 17.71
N LEU A 130 -56.02 21.73 18.17
CA LEU A 130 -55.84 22.80 19.16
C LEU A 130 -56.26 24.14 18.55
N HIS A 131 -55.79 24.42 17.34
CA HIS A 131 -56.15 25.62 16.59
C HIS A 131 -57.66 25.71 16.36
N ASP A 132 -58.31 24.61 15.98
CA ASP A 132 -59.75 24.55 15.80
C ASP A 132 -60.52 24.82 17.11
N LEU A 133 -60.09 24.20 18.22
CA LEU A 133 -60.70 24.42 19.53
C LEU A 133 -60.50 25.86 20.03
N GLU A 134 -59.31 26.42 19.82
CA GLU A 134 -59.01 27.80 20.17
C GLU A 134 -59.87 28.78 19.38
N ASN A 135 -59.98 28.57 18.07
CA ASN A 135 -60.83 29.39 17.21
C ASN A 135 -62.30 29.24 17.61
N TYR A 136 -62.79 28.02 17.79
CA TYR A 136 -64.16 27.77 18.20
C TYR A 136 -64.52 28.48 19.51
N ASN A 137 -63.62 28.43 20.49
CA ASN A 137 -63.81 29.11 21.78
C ASN A 137 -63.76 30.64 21.64
N ARG A 138 -62.96 31.18 20.70
CA ARG A 138 -62.83 32.62 20.46
C ARG A 138 -63.84 33.18 19.46
N CYS A 139 -64.57 32.36 18.71
CA CYS A 139 -65.53 32.80 17.69
C CYS A 139 -66.61 33.75 18.23
N SER A 140 -67.00 33.58 19.49
CA SER A 140 -68.00 34.43 20.15
C SER A 140 -67.38 35.65 20.85
N ASN A 141 -66.06 35.79 20.85
CA ASN A 141 -65.36 36.88 21.52
C ASN A 141 -65.10 38.03 20.55
N LEU A 142 -65.57 39.22 20.89
CA LEU A 142 -65.27 40.45 20.17
C LEU A 142 -64.08 41.16 20.81
N ARG A 143 -63.10 41.55 20.00
CA ARG A 143 -61.95 42.36 20.44
C ARG A 143 -62.08 43.77 19.88
N ILE A 144 -62.34 44.73 20.76
CA ILE A 144 -62.39 46.15 20.42
C ILE A 144 -60.99 46.73 20.68
N VAL A 145 -60.37 47.29 19.64
CA VAL A 145 -59.01 47.85 19.70
C VAL A 145 -59.04 49.37 19.55
N GLY A 146 -58.08 50.07 20.19
CA GLY A 146 -57.98 51.54 20.10
C GLY A 146 -58.93 52.30 21.04
N VAL A 147 -59.44 51.65 22.08
CA VAL A 147 -60.20 52.34 23.15
C VAL A 147 -59.21 53.07 24.05
N PRO A 148 -59.33 54.41 24.22
CA PRO A 148 -58.51 55.14 25.18
C PRO A 148 -58.80 54.67 26.62
N GLU A 149 -57.78 54.61 27.47
CA GLU A 149 -57.95 54.17 28.85
C GLU A 149 -58.91 55.10 29.63
N GLU A 150 -59.63 54.54 30.61
CA GLU A 150 -60.54 55.24 31.54
C GLU A 150 -61.85 55.83 30.96
N VAL A 151 -62.07 55.77 29.64
CA VAL A 151 -63.32 56.29 29.01
C VAL A 151 -64.56 55.45 29.30
N GLU A 152 -64.35 54.22 29.78
CA GLU A 152 -65.36 53.19 30.02
C GLU A 152 -66.09 53.40 31.37
N GLY A 153 -65.49 54.17 32.29
CA GLY A 153 -66.02 54.40 33.63
C GLY A 153 -66.14 53.11 34.48
N LYS A 154 -67.09 53.09 35.43
CA LYS A 154 -67.26 51.99 36.40
C LYS A 154 -68.03 50.78 35.83
N LYS A 155 -68.68 50.92 34.67
CA LYS A 155 -69.54 49.90 34.05
C LYS A 155 -69.24 49.73 32.57
N MET A 156 -68.27 48.86 32.28
CA MET A 156 -67.87 48.47 30.93
C MET A 156 -69.04 48.04 30.02
N PRO A 157 -70.00 47.20 30.45
CA PRO A 157 -71.04 46.70 29.54
C PRO A 157 -71.97 47.79 29.00
N ASP A 158 -72.34 48.74 29.87
CA ASP A 158 -73.23 49.86 29.52
C ASP A 158 -72.55 50.80 28.51
N TRP A 159 -71.24 51.02 28.67
CA TRP A 159 -70.44 51.79 27.74
C TRP A 159 -70.36 51.10 26.36
N VAL A 160 -70.05 49.80 26.32
CA VAL A 160 -69.98 49.03 25.07
C VAL A 160 -71.33 49.04 24.34
N ASP A 161 -72.44 48.83 25.03
CA ASP A 161 -73.79 48.88 24.46
C ASP A 161 -74.10 50.23 23.80
N THR A 162 -73.73 51.33 24.48
CA THR A 162 -73.89 52.69 23.94
C THR A 162 -73.06 52.91 22.68
N GLN A 163 -71.80 52.45 22.66
CA GLN A 163 -70.93 52.60 21.50
C GLN A 163 -71.40 51.74 20.32
N LEU A 164 -71.85 50.50 20.58
CA LEU A 164 -72.35 49.61 19.54
C LEU A 164 -73.63 50.15 18.89
N LYS A 165 -74.58 50.67 19.69
CA LYS A 165 -75.81 51.32 19.18
C LYS A 165 -75.50 52.57 18.35
N LYS A 166 -74.46 53.31 18.72
CA LYS A 166 -74.00 54.48 17.95
C LYS A 166 -73.34 54.09 16.62
N ALA A 167 -72.55 53.02 16.62
CA ALA A 167 -71.80 52.57 15.45
C ALA A 167 -72.67 51.78 14.44
N ILE A 168 -73.64 51.01 14.93
CA ILE A 168 -74.54 50.19 14.12
C ILE A 168 -75.99 50.51 14.52
N PRO A 169 -76.62 51.53 13.87
CA PRO A 169 -77.96 51.99 14.23
C PRO A 169 -79.05 50.92 14.05
N GLU A 170 -78.80 49.90 13.24
CA GLU A 170 -79.73 48.79 12.97
C GLU A 170 -79.88 47.83 14.17
N LEU A 171 -78.94 47.86 15.13
CA LEU A 171 -79.00 47.03 16.35
C LEU A 171 -80.03 47.52 17.38
N THR A 172 -80.80 48.57 17.10
CA THR A 172 -81.84 49.09 18.03
C THR A 172 -83.06 48.17 18.16
N CYS A 173 -83.03 46.96 17.59
CA CYS A 173 -84.11 46.00 17.76
C CYS A 173 -84.06 45.37 19.15
N SER A 174 -85.08 45.68 19.95
CA SER A 174 -85.44 45.13 21.26
C SER A 174 -84.93 43.71 21.52
N MET A 175 -83.89 43.58 22.35
CA MET A 175 -83.58 42.31 22.99
C MET A 175 -84.79 41.90 23.86
N PRO A 176 -85.37 40.70 23.70
CA PRO A 176 -86.42 40.25 24.60
C PRO A 176 -85.85 40.11 26.01
N SER A 177 -86.39 40.91 26.93
CA SER A 177 -86.17 40.79 28.36
C SER A 177 -86.68 39.43 28.86
N LYS A 178 -85.84 38.41 28.78
CA LYS A 178 -86.02 37.15 29.50
C LYS A 178 -84.66 36.72 30.05
N PHE A 179 -84.36 37.14 31.27
CA PHE A 179 -84.27 36.31 32.47
C PHE A 179 -84.42 37.23 33.69
#